data_AF-A0A151RJ82-F1
#
_entry.id   AF-A0A151RJ82-F1
#
_cell.length_a   1.000
_cell.length_b   1.000
_cell.length_c   1.000
_cell.angle_alpha   90.00
_cell.angle_beta   90.00
_cell.angle_gamma   90.00
#
_symmetry.space_group_name_H-M   'P 1'
#
loop_
_entity.id
_entity.type
_entity.pdbx_description
1 polymer ?
#
loop_
_entity_poly.entity_id
_entity_poly.type
_entity_poly.pdbx_seq_one_letter_code
_entity_poly.pdbx_strand_id
1 'polypeptide(L)' 'LTYEGSLEVKRNKLSLLARKYELFEMEENESIQTMFGRFQTIVNELYFLSITNDNFDHIDKLLCSLPRKWRP' A
#
# COMPACT_ATOMS: atom_id res chain seq x y z
N LEU A 1 -9.73 -3.04 28.62
CA LEU A 1 -8.59 -2.13 28.43
C LEU A 1 -7.79 -2.58 27.20
N THR A 2 -7.89 -1.78 26.13
CA THR A 2 -6.86 -1.57 25.09
C THR A 2 -6.59 -2.65 24.02
N TYR A 3 -7.62 -3.20 23.35
CA TYR A 3 -7.45 -3.87 22.04
C TYR A 3 -7.67 -2.92 20.84
N GLU A 4 -8.27 -1.75 21.08
CA GLU A 4 -8.57 -0.74 20.06
C GLU A 4 -7.31 -0.08 19.47
N GLY A 5 -6.21 -0.04 20.22
CA GLY A 5 -4.94 0.51 19.73
C GLY A 5 -4.33 -0.30 18.58
N SER A 6 -4.51 -1.63 18.54
CA SER A 6 -3.90 -2.45 17.48
C SER A 6 -4.62 -2.30 16.14
N LEU A 7 -5.95 -2.21 16.14
CA LEU A 7 -6.73 -2.02 14.92
C LEU A 7 -6.63 -0.59 14.38
N GLU A 8 -6.65 0.40 15.26
CA GLU A 8 -6.49 1.81 14.88
C GLU A 8 -5.08 2.09 14.32
N VAL A 9 -4.04 1.55 14.95
CA VAL A 9 -2.66 1.66 14.44
C VAL A 9 -2.51 1.00 13.07
N LYS A 10 -3.16 -0.16 12.84
CA LYS A 10 -3.17 -0.81 11.52
C LYS A 10 -3.91 0.02 10.47
N ARG A 11 -5.08 0.57 10.80
CA ARG A 11 -5.83 1.48 9.90
C ARG A 11 -5.06 2.74 9.58
N ASN A 12 -4.44 3.37 10.58
CA ASN A 12 -3.60 4.55 10.37
C ASN A 12 -2.40 4.25 9.48
N LYS A 13 -1.75 3.09 9.66
CA LYS A 13 -0.66 2.64 8.75
C LYS A 13 -1.15 2.43 7.33
N LEU A 14 -2.31 1.78 7.14
CA LEU A 14 -2.94 1.61 5.82
C LEU A 14 -3.28 2.94 5.16
N SER A 15 -3.89 3.86 5.91
CA SER A 15 -4.21 5.21 5.42
C SER A 15 -2.95 6.00 5.07
N LEU A 16 -1.88 5.88 5.86
CA LEU A 16 -0.60 6.51 5.59
C LEU A 16 0.06 5.94 4.33
N LEU A 17 0.04 4.62 4.14
CA LEU A 17 0.56 3.97 2.94
C LEU A 17 -0.27 4.30 1.70
N ALA A 18 -1.59 4.34 1.82
CA ALA A 18 -2.49 4.78 0.75
C ALA A 18 -2.17 6.23 0.35
N ARG A 19 -1.98 7.12 1.32
CA ARG A 19 -1.60 8.51 1.04
C ARG A 19 -0.19 8.62 0.41
N LYS A 20 0.77 7.82 0.87
CA LYS A 20 2.11 7.72 0.25
C LYS A 20 2.02 7.23 -1.20
N TYR A 21 1.10 6.30 -1.48
CA TYR A 21 0.81 5.82 -2.81
C TYR A 21 0.15 6.88 -3.70
N GLU A 22 -0.84 7.62 -3.17
CA GLU A 22 -1.50 8.71 -3.90
C GLU A 22 -0.54 9.85 -4.24
N LEU A 23 0.39 10.15 -3.34
CA LEU A 23 1.47 11.12 -3.53
C LEU A 23 2.70 10.50 -4.24
N PHE A 24 2.63 9.25 -4.66
CA PHE A 24 3.75 8.59 -5.30
C PHE A 24 3.88 9.10 -6.74
N GLU A 25 4.93 9.89 -6.96
CA GLU A 25 5.34 10.34 -8.27
C GLU A 25 6.75 9.83 -8.59
N MET A 26 6.99 9.60 -9.87
CA MET A 26 8.33 9.30 -10.36
C MET A 26 9.15 10.58 -10.30
N GLU A 27 10.31 10.54 -9.65
CA GLU A 27 11.22 11.68 -9.64
C GLU A 27 11.94 11.78 -11.00
N GLU A 28 12.18 13.01 -11.49
CA GLU A 28 12.78 13.25 -12.81
C GLU A 28 14.15 12.59 -13.01
N ASN A 29 14.90 12.36 -11.93
CA ASN A 29 16.23 11.71 -11.96
C ASN A 29 16.19 10.24 -11.56
N GLU A 30 15.01 9.67 -11.32
CA GLU A 30 14.87 8.28 -10.91
C GLU A 30 14.72 7.35 -12.12
N SER A 31 15.37 6.18 -12.07
CA SER A 31 15.16 5.16 -13.09
C SER A 31 13.81 4.46 -12.91
N ILE A 32 13.19 4.01 -14.01
CA ILE A 32 11.93 3.25 -13.95
C ILE A 32 12.05 2.02 -13.04
N GLN A 33 13.23 1.37 -12.99
CA GLN A 33 13.47 0.23 -12.12
C GLN A 33 13.51 0.62 -10.64
N THR A 34 14.16 1.74 -10.30
CA THR A 34 14.20 2.28 -8.94
C THR A 34 12.80 2.68 -8.49
N MET A 35 12.05 3.35 -9.36
CA MET A 35 10.65 3.73 -9.14
C MET A 35 9.77 2.52 -8.89
N PHE A 36 9.89 1.49 -9.74
CA PHE A 36 9.14 0.26 -9.60
C PHE A 36 9.48 -0.49 -8.31
N GLY A 37 10.74 -0.46 -7.87
CA GLY A 37 11.16 -1.01 -6.57
C GLY A 37 10.52 -0.30 -5.38
N ARG A 38 10.44 1.04 -5.41
CA ARG A 38 9.74 1.82 -4.37
C ARG A 38 8.24 1.54 -4.37
N PHE A 39 7.63 1.46 -5.55
CA PHE A 39 6.23 1.09 -5.74
C PHE A 39 5.93 -0.31 -5.18
N GLN A 40 6.72 -1.31 -5.55
CA GLN A 40 6.58 -2.68 -5.05
C GLN A 40 6.75 -2.75 -3.53
N THR A 41 7.63 -1.93 -2.95
CA THR A 41 7.81 -1.88 -1.49
C THR A 41 6.52 -1.40 -0.81
N ILE A 42 5.89 -0.34 -1.31
CA ILE A 42 4.61 0.18 -0.80
C ILE A 42 3.50 -0.87 -0.93
N VAL A 43 3.40 -1.53 -2.09
CA VAL A 43 2.41 -2.59 -2.34
C VAL A 43 2.63 -3.81 -1.44
N ASN A 44 3.88 -4.23 -1.23
CA ASN A 44 4.21 -5.34 -0.34
C ASN A 44 3.90 -5.00 1.13
N GLU A 45 4.19 -3.78 1.58
CA GLU A 45 3.83 -3.35 2.94
C GLU A 45 2.32 -3.33 3.14
N LEU A 46 1.56 -2.85 2.13
CA LEU A 46 0.10 -2.90 2.13
C LEU A 46 -0.42 -4.34 2.21
N TYR A 47 0.15 -5.25 1.41
CA TYR A 47 -0.22 -6.66 1.39
C TYR A 47 0.12 -7.38 2.70
N PHE A 48 1.28 -7.09 3.30
CA PHE A 48 1.66 -7.66 4.59
C PHE A 48 0.73 -7.19 5.72
N LEU A 49 0.38 -5.90 5.73
CA LEU A 49 -0.57 -5.33 6.70
C LEU A 49 -2.00 -5.85 6.51
N SER A 50 -2.39 -6.27 5.30
CA SER A 50 -3.69 -6.87 5.05
C SER A 50 -3.77 -8.35 5.40
N ILE A 51 -2.71 -9.13 5.11
CA ILE A 51 -2.62 -10.55 5.51
C ILE A 51 -2.71 -10.67 7.03
N THR A 52 -2.02 -9.79 7.75
CA THR A 52 -2.03 -9.78 9.22
C THR A 52 -3.34 -9.27 9.83
N ASN A 53 -4.35 -8.93 9.01
CA ASN A 53 -5.61 -8.35 9.47
C ASN A 53 -6.85 -9.09 8.93
N ASP A 54 -6.70 -10.27 8.33
CA ASP A 54 -7.79 -11.10 7.75
C ASP A 54 -8.68 -10.32 6.74
N ASN A 55 -8.17 -9.20 6.21
CA ASN A 55 -8.91 -8.23 5.40
C ASN A 55 -8.43 -8.26 3.94
N PHE A 56 -8.31 -9.46 3.38
CA PHE A 56 -7.92 -9.67 1.98
C PHE A 56 -8.84 -8.93 0.98
N ASP A 57 -10.13 -8.81 1.30
CA ASP A 57 -11.14 -8.17 0.44
C ASP A 57 -10.87 -6.69 0.15
N HIS A 58 -10.29 -5.97 1.12
CA HIS A 58 -9.98 -4.54 0.96
C HIS A 58 -8.79 -4.30 0.02
N ILE A 59 -7.80 -5.20 0.02
CA ILE A 59 -6.65 -5.08 -0.88
C ILE A 59 -7.01 -5.55 -2.28
N ASP A 60 -7.88 -6.54 -2.47
CA ASP A 60 -8.33 -6.90 -3.82
C ASP A 60 -9.03 -5.71 -4.50
N LYS A 61 -9.88 -5.00 -3.75
CA LYS A 61 -10.50 -3.74 -4.22
C LYS A 61 -9.48 -2.64 -4.47
N LEU A 62 -8.46 -2.49 -3.62
CA LEU A 62 -7.39 -1.50 -3.79
C LEU A 62 -6.51 -1.82 -5.00
N LEU A 63 -6.06 -3.06 -5.16
CA LEU A 63 -5.33 -3.57 -6.31
C LEU A 63 -6.18 -3.50 -7.59
N CYS A 64 -7.50 -3.65 -7.48
CA CYS A 64 -8.44 -3.44 -8.58
C CYS A 64 -8.64 -1.97 -8.95
N SER A 65 -8.47 -1.05 -7.99
CA SER A 65 -8.46 0.38 -8.27
C SER A 65 -7.16 0.85 -8.93
N LEU A 66 -6.09 0.04 -8.91
CA LEU A 66 -4.85 0.39 -9.60
C LEU A 66 -5.05 0.37 -11.12
N PRO A 67 -4.57 1.41 -11.83
CA PRO A 67 -4.65 1.43 -13.28
C PRO A 67 -3.89 0.25 -13.88
N ARG A 68 -4.47 -0.40 -14.91
CA ARG A 68 -3.97 -1.64 -15.53
C ARG A 68 -2.47 -1.63 -15.89
N LYS A 69 -1.89 -0.46 -16.13
CA LYS A 69 -0.46 -0.25 -16.38
C LYS A 69 0.47 -0.70 -15.24
N TRP A 70 -0.06 -0.89 -14.03
CA TRP A 70 0.68 -1.33 -12.83
C TRP A 70 0.32 -2.74 -12.38
N ARG A 71 -0.57 -3.43 -13.10
CA ARG A 71 -0.78 -4.86 -12.87
C ARG A 71 0.35 -5.62 -13.58
N PRO A 72 1.02 -6.57 -12.91
CA PRO A 72 2.03 -7.41 -13.54
C PRO A 72 1.45 -8.19 -14.73
#